data_AF-A0A160F2C5-F1
#
_entry.id   AF-A0A160F2C5-F1
#
_cell.length_a   1.000
_cell.length_b   1.000
_cell.length_c   1.000
_cell.angle_alpha   90.00
_cell.angle_beta   90.00
_cell.angle_gamma   90.00
#
_symmetry.space_group_name_H-M   'P 1'
#
loop_
_entity.id
_entity.type
_entity.pdbx_description
1 polymer ?
#
loop_
_entity_poly.entity_id
_entity_poly.type
_entity_poly.pdbx_seq_one_letter_code
_entity_poly.pdbx_strand_id
1 'polypeptide(L)'
;MKPKTIIEKIWENHVVYCEEGKPDLLYIDLHLVHEVTSPQAFEGLRQKGRNVRRPDLTFATMDHNVPTVNRFVINDEIAKNQITALERNCREFGIPLADLSSPEQGIVHVIGPELGLTQPGKTIVCGDSHTSTHGAFGALAFGIGTSEVEHVLATQTLWQHRPKTLQICVTGRLGEGVTAKDVILAIIHRYGVDVGTGYVIEFTGDTIRNMSMEERMTICNMSIEAGARAGLVSPDETTFAYLRDRKYVPKGEAFEKAVEYWRSLATDEGAKYDKTIEIDAATIAPMVTWGTTPGMSAPVDGAVPHPEQFATETERKAVQLALQYMGLTPGTPITNIAVQHVFIGSCTNSRISDLRAAAEIVKGQKVAPGVRALVVPGSQQVKQQAEEEGLARIFIDAGFEWRDSGCSMCLGMNPDTVPAGEHCASTSNRNFEGRQGKGARTHLVSPKMAAAAAIYGRFVDVRKLEKEAVR
;
A
#
# COMPACT_ATOMS: atom_id res chain seq x y z
N MET A 1 0.56 30.42 -19.86
CA MET A 1 1.69 29.70 -19.25
C MET A 1 1.85 28.35 -19.97
N LYS A 2 3.03 27.73 -19.93
CA LYS A 2 3.23 26.36 -20.43
C LYS A 2 2.42 25.39 -19.54
N PRO A 3 1.61 24.47 -20.10
CA PRO A 3 0.91 23.44 -19.32
C PRO A 3 1.88 22.59 -18.50
N LYS A 4 1.53 22.32 -17.24
CA LYS A 4 2.34 21.55 -16.29
C LYS A 4 1.60 20.34 -15.75
N THR A 5 2.36 19.28 -15.50
CA THR A 5 1.89 18.14 -14.70
C THR A 5 1.77 18.53 -13.24
N ILE A 6 0.91 17.84 -12.48
CA ILE A 6 0.84 17.99 -11.02
C ILE A 6 2.19 17.72 -10.35
N ILE A 7 2.99 16.79 -10.90
CA ILE A 7 4.34 16.48 -10.42
C ILE A 7 5.22 17.73 -10.48
N GLU A 8 5.24 18.43 -11.62
CA GLU A 8 5.98 19.68 -11.79
C GLU A 8 5.44 20.79 -10.88
N LYS A 9 4.11 20.94 -10.79
CA LYS A 9 3.47 21.95 -9.94
C LYS A 9 3.86 21.77 -8.47
N ILE A 10 3.77 20.55 -7.95
CA ILE A 10 4.13 20.25 -6.56
C ILE A 10 5.63 20.46 -6.38
N TRP A 11 6.47 19.91 -7.24
CA TRP A 11 7.92 20.07 -7.11
C TRP A 11 8.32 21.54 -7.01
N GLU A 12 7.89 22.36 -7.97
CA GLU A 12 8.24 23.78 -8.05
C GLU A 12 7.72 24.60 -6.86
N ASN A 13 6.57 24.23 -6.30
CA ASN A 13 6.02 24.89 -5.11
C ASN A 13 6.83 24.60 -3.84
N HIS A 14 7.67 23.56 -3.81
CA HIS A 14 8.37 23.10 -2.61
C HIS A 14 9.88 23.26 -2.67
N VAL A 15 10.45 23.75 -3.77
CA VAL A 15 11.89 24.04 -3.85
C VAL A 15 12.25 25.20 -2.90
N VAL A 16 13.09 24.90 -1.91
CA VAL A 16 13.70 25.88 -0.99
C VAL A 16 14.99 26.43 -1.57
N TYR A 17 15.78 25.55 -2.20
CA TYR A 17 17.05 25.90 -2.84
C TYR A 17 17.33 24.97 -4.02
N CYS A 18 17.83 25.53 -5.11
CA CYS A 18 18.24 24.79 -6.30
C CYS A 18 19.61 25.27 -6.78
N GLU A 19 20.42 24.35 -7.31
CA GLU A 19 21.70 24.65 -7.96
C GLU A 19 21.83 23.80 -9.23
N GLU A 20 22.36 24.38 -10.30
CA GLU A 20 22.48 23.70 -11.59
C GLU A 20 23.29 22.41 -11.48
N GLY A 21 22.75 21.31 -12.01
CA GLY A 21 23.40 20.00 -11.99
C GLY A 21 23.42 19.29 -10.62
N LYS A 22 22.76 19.84 -9.60
CA LYS A 22 22.66 19.25 -8.25
C LYS A 22 21.20 18.91 -7.90
N PRO A 23 20.97 18.07 -6.87
CA PRO A 23 19.64 17.87 -6.30
C PRO A 23 19.01 19.19 -5.83
N ASP A 24 17.68 19.28 -5.88
CA ASP A 24 16.93 20.38 -5.28
C ASP A 24 16.70 20.10 -3.78
N LEU A 25 16.76 21.13 -2.96
CA LEU A 25 16.35 21.06 -1.56
C LEU A 25 14.86 21.32 -1.47
N LEU A 26 14.08 20.28 -1.13
CA LEU A 26 12.63 20.38 -0.98
C LEU A 26 12.24 20.65 0.46
N TYR A 27 11.20 21.47 0.65
CA TYR A 27 10.47 21.54 1.91
C TYR A 27 9.60 20.30 2.07
N ILE A 28 9.49 19.79 3.30
CA ILE A 28 8.65 18.64 3.65
C ILE A 28 7.43 19.13 4.44
N ASP A 29 6.22 18.93 3.94
CA ASP A 29 4.99 19.38 4.63
C ASP A 29 4.50 18.43 5.72
N LEU A 30 4.83 17.14 5.59
CA LEU A 30 4.44 16.12 6.56
C LEU A 30 5.51 15.03 6.65
N HIS A 31 5.98 14.79 7.87
CA HIS A 31 6.85 13.67 8.20
C HIS A 31 6.07 12.66 9.04
N LEU A 32 5.82 11.48 8.48
CA LEU A 32 5.24 10.37 9.24
C LEU A 32 6.38 9.52 9.80
N VAL A 33 6.22 9.02 11.03
CA VAL A 33 7.22 8.18 11.69
C VAL A 33 6.56 6.99 12.39
N HIS A 34 7.32 5.89 12.49
CA HIS A 34 6.91 4.67 13.18
C HIS A 34 8.09 4.07 13.94
N GLU A 35 7.85 3.01 14.70
CA GLU A 35 8.75 2.48 15.72
C GLU A 35 9.99 1.77 15.18
N VAL A 36 10.01 1.41 13.89
CA VAL A 36 11.08 0.57 13.32
C VAL A 36 12.27 1.40 12.84
N THR A 37 12.02 2.48 12.11
CA THR A 37 13.08 3.22 11.38
C THR A 37 13.46 4.54 12.01
N SER A 38 12.66 5.04 12.95
CA SER A 38 12.86 6.33 13.62
C SER A 38 13.77 6.31 14.86
N PRO A 39 13.94 5.22 15.65
CA PRO A 39 14.70 5.29 16.90
C PRO A 39 16.14 5.81 16.74
N GLN A 40 16.85 5.36 15.70
CA GLN A 40 18.22 5.78 15.42
C GLN A 40 18.30 7.26 14.99
N ALA A 41 17.29 7.76 14.28
CA ALA A 41 17.22 9.17 13.90
C ALA A 41 17.11 10.08 15.12
N PHE A 42 16.24 9.73 16.08
CA PHE A 42 16.13 10.47 17.34
C PHE A 42 17.40 10.41 18.19
N GLU A 43 18.07 9.26 18.21
CA GLU A 43 19.39 9.13 18.85
C GLU A 43 20.43 10.07 18.21
N GLY A 44 20.49 10.12 16.88
CA GLY A 44 21.39 11.00 16.14
C GLY A 44 21.19 12.49 16.48
N LEU A 45 19.93 12.91 16.65
CA LEU A 45 19.63 14.28 17.13
C LEU A 45 20.18 14.54 18.52
N ARG A 46 19.94 13.62 19.47
CA ARG A 46 20.41 13.75 20.86
C ARG A 46 21.93 13.83 20.94
N GLN A 47 22.63 12.96 20.22
CA GLN A 47 24.11 12.97 20.18
C GLN A 47 24.68 14.27 19.61
N LYS A 48 23.96 14.91 18.68
CA LYS A 48 24.36 16.18 18.06
C LYS A 48 23.81 17.42 18.80
N GLY A 49 23.11 17.23 19.92
CA GLY A 49 22.48 18.32 20.67
C GLY A 49 21.42 19.09 19.88
N ARG A 50 20.68 18.39 19.01
CA ARG A 50 19.64 18.98 18.13
C ARG A 50 18.24 18.65 18.63
N ASN A 51 17.31 19.59 18.41
CA ASN A 51 15.88 19.37 18.57
C ASN A 51 15.21 19.05 17.22
N VAL A 52 13.99 18.53 17.28
CA VAL A 52 13.13 18.40 16.09
C VAL A 52 12.66 19.79 15.66
N ARG A 53 12.81 20.11 14.37
CA ARG A 53 12.58 21.43 13.80
C ARG A 53 11.11 21.81 13.71
N ARG A 54 10.24 20.88 13.30
CA ARG A 54 8.78 21.06 13.21
C ARG A 54 8.04 19.84 13.77
N PRO A 55 7.93 19.73 15.11
CA PRO A 55 7.12 18.70 15.74
C PRO A 55 5.65 18.75 15.29
N ASP A 56 5.16 19.94 14.94
CA ASP A 56 3.80 20.19 14.45
C ASP A 56 3.54 19.66 13.02
N LEU A 57 4.60 19.37 12.25
CA LEU A 57 4.52 18.73 10.93
C LEU A 57 4.98 17.27 10.96
N THR A 58 5.15 16.70 12.15
CA THR A 58 5.54 15.30 12.35
C THR A 58 4.43 14.55 13.07
N PHE A 59 4.10 13.34 12.63
CA PHE A 59 3.08 12.50 13.27
C PHE A 59 3.56 11.06 13.38
N ALA A 60 3.39 10.46 14.56
CA ALA A 60 3.87 9.12 14.86
C ALA A 60 2.72 8.12 15.06
N THR A 61 2.96 6.85 14.72
CA THR A 61 2.11 5.72 15.12
C THR A 61 2.92 4.44 15.32
N MET A 62 2.28 3.44 15.90
CA MET A 62 2.83 2.11 16.14
C MET A 62 2.03 1.09 15.34
N ASP A 63 2.68 0.35 14.44
CA ASP A 63 1.96 -0.55 13.52
C ASP A 63 2.73 -1.80 13.08
N HIS A 64 4.06 -1.80 13.08
CA HIS A 64 4.87 -2.90 12.55
C HIS A 64 5.04 -4.04 13.57
N ASN A 65 5.29 -3.67 14.83
CA ASN A 65 5.58 -4.56 15.94
C ASN A 65 4.35 -4.87 16.81
N VAL A 66 3.19 -4.32 16.43
CA VAL A 66 1.95 -4.50 17.18
C VAL A 66 1.41 -5.92 16.96
N PRO A 67 1.26 -6.75 18.02
CA PRO A 67 0.59 -8.04 17.92
C PRO A 67 -0.87 -7.83 17.52
N THR A 68 -1.37 -8.67 16.61
CA THR A 68 -2.80 -8.60 16.21
C THR A 68 -3.71 -9.50 17.06
N VAL A 69 -3.12 -10.28 17.99
CA VAL A 69 -3.82 -10.93 19.10
C VAL A 69 -3.40 -10.23 20.37
N ASN A 70 -4.37 -9.65 21.10
CA ASN A 70 -4.11 -8.96 22.36
C ASN A 70 -2.98 -7.93 22.22
N ARG A 71 -3.25 -6.83 21.51
CA ARG A 71 -2.27 -5.80 21.11
C ARG A 71 -1.37 -5.23 22.22
N PHE A 72 -1.71 -5.44 23.49
CA PHE A 72 -0.94 -4.97 24.64
C PHE A 72 0.09 -5.99 25.16
N VAL A 73 0.05 -7.25 24.70
CA VAL A 73 0.95 -8.31 25.14
C VAL A 73 2.06 -8.52 24.11
N ILE A 74 3.14 -7.77 24.28
CA ILE A 74 4.33 -7.82 23.42
C ILE A 74 5.41 -8.67 24.11
N ASN A 75 5.54 -9.92 23.66
CA ASN A 75 6.49 -10.87 24.22
C ASN A 75 7.90 -10.76 23.65
N ASP A 76 8.03 -10.27 22.41
CA ASP A 76 9.35 -10.04 21.80
C ASP A 76 10.00 -8.78 22.38
N GLU A 77 11.22 -8.92 22.90
CA GLU A 77 11.93 -7.84 23.57
C GLU A 77 12.34 -6.74 22.59
N ILE A 78 12.68 -7.09 21.35
CA ILE A 78 13.08 -6.13 20.31
C ILE A 78 11.89 -5.24 19.95
N ALA A 79 10.75 -5.85 19.63
CA ALA A 79 9.48 -5.17 19.37
C ALA A 79 9.10 -4.23 20.53
N LYS A 80 9.17 -4.73 21.78
CA LYS A 80 8.86 -3.93 22.98
C LYS A 80 9.78 -2.73 23.13
N ASN A 81 11.09 -2.91 22.91
CA ASN A 81 12.07 -1.84 22.99
C ASN A 81 11.84 -0.77 21.92
N GLN A 82 11.49 -1.16 20.68
CA GLN A 82 11.19 -0.23 19.60
C GLN A 82 9.93 0.60 19.89
N ILE A 83 8.85 -0.04 20.32
CA ILE A 83 7.60 0.64 20.72
C ILE A 83 7.85 1.62 21.87
N THR A 84 8.54 1.17 22.92
CA THR A 84 8.85 2.01 24.09
C THR A 84 9.77 3.18 23.72
N ALA A 85 10.73 2.95 22.82
CA ALA A 85 11.63 4.00 22.33
C ALA A 85 10.84 5.08 21.56
N LEU A 86 9.90 4.69 20.69
CA LEU A 86 9.06 5.65 19.96
C LEU A 86 8.23 6.51 20.93
N GLU A 87 7.57 5.88 21.91
CA GLU A 87 6.78 6.59 22.93
C GLU A 87 7.61 7.64 23.67
N ARG A 88 8.80 7.23 24.15
CA ARG A 88 9.73 8.11 24.84
C ARG A 88 10.18 9.27 23.93
N ASN A 89 10.57 8.98 22.69
CA ASN A 89 11.04 9.97 21.74
C ASN A 89 9.93 10.98 21.40
N CYS A 90 8.70 10.52 21.17
CA CYS A 90 7.58 11.41 20.88
C CYS A 90 7.28 12.35 22.05
N ARG A 91 7.30 11.83 23.28
CA ARG A 91 7.15 12.65 24.49
C ARG A 91 8.28 13.66 24.66
N GLU A 92 9.52 13.25 24.43
CA GLU A 92 10.70 14.11 24.57
C GLU A 92 10.72 15.26 23.56
N PHE A 93 10.40 14.97 22.30
CA PHE A 93 10.47 15.94 21.21
C PHE A 93 9.13 16.63 20.90
N GLY A 94 8.06 16.33 21.65
CA GLY A 94 6.75 16.94 21.49
C GLY A 94 6.03 16.56 20.20
N ILE A 95 6.20 15.31 19.73
CA ILE A 95 5.56 14.80 18.52
C ILE A 95 4.23 14.10 18.88
N PRO A 96 3.12 14.44 18.20
CA PRO A 96 1.87 13.69 18.33
C PRO A 96 2.03 12.21 17.99
N LEU A 97 1.50 11.34 18.84
CA LEU A 97 1.61 9.88 18.70
C LEU A 97 0.24 9.23 18.84
N ALA A 98 -0.17 8.47 17.83
CA ALA A 98 -1.24 7.47 17.94
C ALA A 98 -0.65 6.17 18.51
N ASP A 99 -0.53 6.11 19.83
CA ASP A 99 0.00 4.96 20.58
C ASP A 99 -0.98 3.76 20.60
N LEU A 100 -0.60 2.65 21.24
CA LEU A 100 -1.42 1.44 21.34
C LEU A 100 -2.80 1.63 22.00
N SER A 101 -2.96 2.65 22.83
CA SER A 101 -4.22 2.97 23.52
C SER A 101 -5.11 3.89 22.70
N SER A 102 -4.55 4.60 21.73
CA SER A 102 -5.27 5.53 20.87
C SER A 102 -6.35 4.84 20.03
N PRO A 103 -7.56 5.41 19.92
CA PRO A 103 -8.56 4.95 18.95
C PRO A 103 -8.15 5.25 17.49
N GLU A 104 -7.11 6.06 17.29
CA GLU A 104 -6.57 6.43 15.99
C GLU A 104 -5.36 5.56 15.60
N GLN A 105 -5.00 4.58 16.41
CA GLN A 105 -3.89 3.68 16.12
C GLN A 105 -4.17 2.85 14.87
N GLY A 106 -3.15 2.67 14.04
CA GLY A 106 -3.27 1.87 12.84
C GLY A 106 -2.04 1.99 11.98
N ILE A 107 -2.07 1.31 10.83
CA ILE A 107 -1.00 1.33 9.86
C ILE A 107 -0.79 2.77 9.38
N VAL A 108 0.46 3.24 9.36
CA VAL A 108 0.79 4.66 9.12
C VAL A 108 0.18 5.21 7.83
N HIS A 109 0.14 4.40 6.77
CA HIS A 109 -0.42 4.76 5.46
C HIS A 109 -1.95 4.57 5.36
N VAL A 110 -2.60 4.07 6.41
CA VAL A 110 -4.06 4.03 6.56
C VAL A 110 -4.53 5.21 7.39
N ILE A 111 -3.89 5.45 8.54
CA ILE A 111 -4.32 6.52 9.46
C ILE A 111 -3.99 7.92 8.91
N GLY A 112 -2.91 8.09 8.14
CA GLY A 112 -2.56 9.38 7.55
C GLY A 112 -3.71 9.96 6.71
N PRO A 113 -4.24 9.20 5.73
CA PRO A 113 -5.45 9.56 4.99
C PRO A 113 -6.72 9.63 5.86
N GLU A 114 -6.95 8.65 6.72
CA GLU A 114 -8.16 8.57 7.57
C GLU A 114 -8.34 9.78 8.49
N LEU A 115 -7.24 10.29 9.04
CA LEU A 115 -7.22 11.47 9.90
C LEU A 115 -7.20 12.78 9.09
N GLY A 116 -6.95 12.71 7.78
CA GLY A 116 -6.83 13.88 6.90
C GLY A 116 -5.49 14.61 7.00
N LEU A 117 -4.44 13.93 7.49
CA LEU A 117 -3.07 14.46 7.46
C LEU A 117 -2.56 14.55 6.01
N THR A 118 -2.91 13.54 5.22
CA THR A 118 -2.65 13.46 3.78
C THR A 118 -3.58 14.39 3.01
N GLN A 119 -3.02 15.39 2.34
CA GLN A 119 -3.78 16.41 1.61
C GLN A 119 -3.09 16.71 0.27
N PRO A 120 -3.84 17.11 -0.77
CA PRO A 120 -3.28 17.45 -2.07
C PRO A 120 -2.24 18.57 -1.98
N GLY A 121 -1.21 18.46 -2.80
CA GLY A 121 -0.13 19.43 -2.90
C GLY A 121 1.04 19.20 -1.96
N LYS A 122 0.87 18.41 -0.89
CA LYS A 122 1.93 18.20 0.10
C LYS A 122 3.09 17.36 -0.44
N THR A 123 4.29 17.63 0.04
CA THR A 123 5.40 16.67 0.11
C THR A 123 5.32 15.85 1.40
N ILE A 124 5.29 14.52 1.28
CA ILE A 124 5.09 13.62 2.42
C ILE A 124 6.18 12.55 2.44
N VAL A 125 6.85 12.38 3.58
CA VAL A 125 7.91 11.39 3.73
C VAL A 125 7.68 10.54 4.98
N CYS A 126 8.14 9.30 4.93
CA CYS A 126 8.20 8.38 6.06
C CYS A 126 9.40 7.46 5.89
N GLY A 127 9.92 6.92 6.98
CA GLY A 127 10.88 5.81 6.97
C GLY A 127 10.31 4.49 6.44
N ASP A 128 9.29 4.52 5.57
CA ASP A 128 8.61 3.38 4.98
C ASP A 128 8.47 3.57 3.45
N SER A 129 8.72 2.51 2.68
CA SER A 129 8.70 2.56 1.22
C SER A 129 7.32 2.84 0.61
N HIS A 130 6.25 2.44 1.28
CA HIS A 130 4.87 2.53 0.83
C HIS A 130 4.20 3.86 1.18
N THR A 131 4.98 4.85 1.57
CA THR A 131 4.59 6.28 1.63
C THR A 131 3.97 6.76 0.32
N SER A 132 4.30 6.13 -0.80
CA SER A 132 3.65 6.35 -2.10
C SER A 132 2.12 6.27 -2.05
N THR A 133 1.53 5.52 -1.10
CA THR A 133 0.07 5.46 -0.86
C THR A 133 -0.57 6.84 -0.81
N HIS A 134 0.10 7.82 -0.18
CA HIS A 134 -0.43 9.16 0.01
C HIS A 134 -0.54 9.96 -1.30
N GLY A 135 0.15 9.53 -2.36
CA GLY A 135 0.04 10.13 -3.69
C GLY A 135 -1.35 9.98 -4.32
N ALA A 136 -2.19 9.07 -3.84
CA ALA A 136 -3.59 8.96 -4.25
C ALA A 136 -4.39 10.26 -4.08
N PHE A 137 -3.91 11.17 -3.22
CA PHE A 137 -4.49 12.48 -2.94
C PHE A 137 -3.86 13.62 -3.75
N GLY A 138 -3.00 13.33 -4.73
CA GLY A 138 -2.23 14.36 -5.41
C GLY A 138 -1.15 14.97 -4.52
N ALA A 139 -0.50 14.15 -3.69
CA ALA A 139 0.66 14.51 -2.89
C ALA A 139 1.93 13.90 -3.51
N LEU A 140 3.07 14.57 -3.39
CA LEU A 140 4.37 13.98 -3.74
C LEU A 140 4.90 13.23 -2.52
N ALA A 141 4.64 11.92 -2.45
CA ALA A 141 4.87 11.13 -1.26
C ALA A 141 5.81 9.94 -1.52
N PHE A 142 6.89 9.82 -0.75
CA PHE A 142 7.91 8.80 -0.98
C PHE A 142 8.65 8.39 0.29
N GLY A 143 9.13 7.13 0.30
CA GLY A 143 9.91 6.57 1.40
C GLY A 143 11.33 7.11 1.45
N ILE A 144 11.86 7.25 2.66
CA ILE A 144 13.20 7.77 2.95
C ILE A 144 13.98 6.85 3.88
N GLY A 145 15.31 6.91 3.83
CA GLY A 145 16.18 6.14 4.72
C GLY A 145 16.29 6.75 6.12
N THR A 146 16.78 6.00 7.11
CA THR A 146 16.96 6.49 8.49
C THR A 146 17.82 7.76 8.60
N SER A 147 18.85 7.91 7.77
CA SER A 147 19.67 9.13 7.73
C SER A 147 18.89 10.34 7.21
N GLU A 148 17.99 10.14 6.24
CA GLU A 148 17.09 11.16 5.74
C GLU A 148 15.99 11.47 6.76
N VAL A 149 15.50 10.49 7.51
CA VAL A 149 14.56 10.71 8.63
C VAL A 149 15.19 11.67 9.65
N GLU A 150 16.44 11.43 10.06
CA GLU A 150 17.16 12.37 10.94
C GLU A 150 17.29 13.76 10.31
N HIS A 151 17.61 13.82 9.01
CA HIS A 151 17.76 15.08 8.29
C HIS A 151 16.45 15.89 8.31
N VAL A 152 15.32 15.27 7.95
CA VAL A 152 14.01 15.91 7.95
C VAL A 152 13.62 16.35 9.35
N LEU A 153 13.84 15.51 10.38
CA LEU A 153 13.60 15.93 11.77
C LEU A 153 14.44 17.17 12.16
N ALA A 154 15.68 17.27 11.69
CA ALA A 154 16.58 18.37 12.02
C ALA A 154 16.30 19.66 11.21
N THR A 155 15.81 19.57 9.98
CA THR A 155 15.76 20.72 9.05
C THR A 155 14.38 21.00 8.44
N GLN A 156 13.46 20.04 8.46
CA GLN A 156 12.21 20.02 7.69
C GLN A 156 12.41 20.11 6.17
N THR A 157 13.57 19.69 5.69
CA THR A 157 13.90 19.70 4.26
C THR A 157 14.56 18.40 3.84
N LEU A 158 14.62 18.16 2.54
CA LEU A 158 15.30 16.98 1.99
C LEU A 158 15.85 17.25 0.58
N TRP A 159 17.09 16.85 0.34
CA TRP A 159 17.69 16.91 -1.00
C TRP A 159 17.14 15.81 -1.89
N GLN A 160 16.61 16.14 -3.06
CA GLN A 160 16.07 15.18 -4.02
C GLN A 160 16.45 15.55 -5.46
N HIS A 161 16.78 14.54 -6.27
CA HIS A 161 16.93 14.75 -7.71
C HIS A 161 15.55 14.89 -8.34
N ARG A 162 15.38 15.87 -9.24
CA ARG A 162 14.13 16.03 -9.97
C ARG A 162 13.84 14.77 -10.78
N PRO A 163 12.71 14.08 -10.52
CA PRO A 163 12.40 12.83 -11.20
C PRO A 163 11.91 13.12 -12.62
N LYS A 164 12.02 12.10 -13.49
CA LYS A 164 11.27 12.09 -14.74
C LYS A 164 9.79 11.81 -14.46
N THR A 165 8.94 12.13 -15.43
CA THR A 165 7.47 11.99 -15.34
C THR A 165 7.00 10.83 -16.22
N LEU A 166 6.26 9.90 -15.61
CA LEU A 166 5.65 8.76 -16.31
C LEU A 166 4.13 8.84 -16.18
N GLN A 167 3.42 8.93 -17.30
CA GLN A 167 1.97 8.77 -17.32
C GLN A 167 1.61 7.30 -17.52
N ILE A 168 0.78 6.75 -16.65
CA ILE A 168 0.05 5.50 -16.92
C ILE A 168 -1.43 5.85 -17.07
N CYS A 169 -1.90 5.86 -18.31
CA CYS A 169 -3.28 6.19 -18.67
C CYS A 169 -4.10 4.91 -18.81
N VAL A 170 -5.04 4.68 -17.90
CA VAL A 170 -5.93 3.52 -17.91
C VAL A 170 -7.33 3.99 -18.30
N THR A 171 -7.82 3.51 -19.44
CA THR A 171 -9.09 3.94 -20.01
C THR A 171 -10.10 2.81 -20.16
N GLY A 172 -11.39 3.15 -20.14
CA GLY A 172 -12.47 2.19 -20.26
C GLY A 172 -12.98 1.66 -18.91
N ARG A 173 -13.71 0.54 -18.95
CA ARG A 173 -14.37 -0.04 -17.78
C ARG A 173 -13.71 -1.35 -17.39
N LEU A 174 -13.44 -1.51 -16.10
CA LEU A 174 -12.98 -2.78 -15.54
C LEU A 174 -14.06 -3.85 -15.71
N GLY A 175 -13.61 -5.07 -16.05
CA GLY A 175 -14.48 -6.24 -16.10
C GLY A 175 -15.02 -6.63 -14.72
N GLU A 176 -16.00 -7.53 -14.71
CA GLU A 176 -16.51 -8.09 -13.47
C GLU A 176 -15.41 -8.75 -12.64
N GLY A 177 -15.45 -8.60 -11.31
CA GLY A 177 -14.48 -9.18 -10.39
C GLY A 177 -13.10 -8.52 -10.38
N VAL A 178 -12.81 -7.59 -11.30
CA VAL A 178 -11.55 -6.86 -11.38
C VAL A 178 -11.57 -5.68 -10.41
N THR A 179 -10.47 -5.48 -9.69
CA THR A 179 -10.30 -4.42 -8.68
C THR A 179 -9.05 -3.59 -8.97
N ALA A 180 -8.85 -2.50 -8.24
CA ALA A 180 -7.64 -1.69 -8.30
C ALA A 180 -6.35 -2.50 -8.05
N LYS A 181 -6.39 -3.54 -7.22
CA LYS A 181 -5.27 -4.44 -6.98
C LYS A 181 -4.89 -5.21 -8.25
N ASP A 182 -5.88 -5.64 -9.01
CA ASP A 182 -5.67 -6.36 -10.27
C ASP A 182 -5.10 -5.42 -11.34
N VAL A 183 -5.53 -4.15 -11.36
CA VAL A 183 -4.98 -3.13 -12.27
C VAL A 183 -3.48 -2.94 -12.06
N ILE A 184 -3.05 -2.70 -10.82
CA ILE A 184 -1.62 -2.47 -10.55
C ILE A 184 -0.78 -3.73 -10.73
N LEU A 185 -1.30 -4.91 -10.39
CA LEU A 185 -0.62 -6.18 -10.71
C LEU A 185 -0.51 -6.41 -12.21
N ALA A 186 -1.54 -6.12 -13.00
CA ALA A 186 -1.50 -6.24 -14.45
C ALA A 186 -0.51 -5.27 -15.11
N ILE A 187 -0.38 -4.05 -14.57
CA ILE A 187 0.65 -3.09 -14.98
C ILE A 187 2.05 -3.68 -14.74
N ILE A 188 2.33 -4.15 -13.53
CA ILE A 188 3.65 -4.67 -13.17
C ILE A 188 3.95 -5.97 -13.93
N HIS A 189 2.94 -6.82 -14.15
CA HIS A 189 3.03 -8.01 -14.99
C HIS A 189 3.47 -7.68 -16.42
N ARG A 190 2.80 -6.70 -17.04
CA ARG A 190 2.99 -6.38 -18.46
C ARG A 190 4.28 -5.61 -18.74
N TYR A 191 4.68 -4.73 -17.83
CA TYR A 191 5.79 -3.80 -18.06
C TYR A 191 7.02 -4.05 -17.18
N GLY A 192 6.94 -4.99 -16.24
CA GLY A 192 8.04 -5.34 -15.34
C GLY A 192 8.05 -4.53 -14.04
N VAL A 193 8.86 -5.00 -13.10
CA VAL A 193 9.05 -4.40 -11.76
C VAL A 193 9.91 -3.12 -11.80
N ASP A 194 10.47 -2.78 -12.94
CA ASP A 194 11.38 -1.64 -13.15
C ASP A 194 10.77 -0.54 -14.04
N VAL A 195 9.52 -0.69 -14.50
CA VAL A 195 8.83 0.23 -15.43
C VAL A 195 8.86 1.70 -14.97
N GLY A 196 8.80 1.94 -13.66
CA GLY A 196 8.82 3.25 -13.02
C GLY A 196 10.20 3.73 -12.56
N THR A 197 11.27 2.96 -12.77
CA THR A 197 12.62 3.30 -12.26
C THR A 197 13.08 4.66 -12.78
N GLY A 198 13.36 5.59 -11.86
CA GLY A 198 13.76 6.96 -12.18
C GLY A 198 12.61 7.92 -12.50
N TYR A 199 11.35 7.47 -12.35
CA TYR A 199 10.15 8.25 -12.58
C TYR A 199 9.32 8.45 -11.32
N VAL A 200 8.52 9.52 -11.32
CA VAL A 200 7.26 9.59 -10.58
C VAL A 200 6.12 9.31 -11.56
N ILE A 201 5.21 8.44 -11.14
CA ILE A 201 4.06 8.03 -11.95
C ILE A 201 2.87 8.95 -11.66
N GLU A 202 2.22 9.47 -12.70
CA GLU A 202 0.85 9.94 -12.61
C GLU A 202 -0.09 8.91 -13.24
N PHE A 203 -0.99 8.36 -12.43
CA PHE A 203 -2.06 7.49 -12.91
C PHE A 203 -3.23 8.35 -13.41
N THR A 204 -3.59 8.18 -14.68
CA THR A 204 -4.60 8.99 -15.37
C THR A 204 -5.60 8.11 -16.12
N GLY A 205 -6.59 8.73 -16.77
CA GLY A 205 -7.64 8.05 -17.53
C GLY A 205 -8.94 7.91 -16.76
N ASP A 206 -10.04 7.62 -17.48
CA ASP A 206 -11.37 7.55 -16.89
C ASP A 206 -11.53 6.39 -15.90
N THR A 207 -10.80 5.30 -16.08
CA THR A 207 -10.80 4.19 -15.12
C THR A 207 -10.28 4.64 -13.76
N ILE A 208 -9.15 5.38 -13.72
CA ILE A 208 -8.56 5.89 -12.48
C ILE A 208 -9.46 6.97 -11.85
N ARG A 209 -10.04 7.87 -12.65
CA ARG A 209 -10.98 8.88 -12.15
C ARG A 209 -12.22 8.27 -11.50
N ASN A 210 -12.72 7.16 -12.05
CA ASN A 210 -13.90 6.47 -11.52
C ASN A 210 -13.62 5.61 -10.27
N MET A 211 -12.35 5.43 -9.87
CA MET A 211 -11.99 4.73 -8.64
C MET A 211 -12.30 5.56 -7.40
N SER A 212 -12.72 4.86 -6.35
CA SER A 212 -12.78 5.40 -4.99
C SER A 212 -11.39 5.81 -4.49
N MET A 213 -11.33 6.62 -3.43
CA MET A 213 -10.03 6.97 -2.82
C MET A 213 -9.27 5.74 -2.30
N GLU A 214 -9.98 4.72 -1.81
CA GLU A 214 -9.34 3.51 -1.30
C GLU A 214 -8.69 2.68 -2.41
N GLU A 215 -9.34 2.61 -3.58
CA GLU A 215 -8.78 2.00 -4.79
C GLU A 215 -7.59 2.78 -5.34
N ARG A 216 -7.65 4.12 -5.37
CA ARG A 216 -6.50 4.96 -5.76
C ARG A 216 -5.32 4.75 -4.81
N MET A 217 -5.58 4.64 -3.51
CA MET A 217 -4.56 4.32 -2.50
C MET A 217 -3.91 2.96 -2.76
N THR A 218 -4.66 1.92 -3.15
CA THR A 218 -4.09 0.62 -3.55
C THR A 218 -3.12 0.74 -4.72
N ILE A 219 -3.47 1.51 -5.77
CA ILE A 219 -2.61 1.67 -6.95
C ILE A 219 -1.35 2.48 -6.61
N CYS A 220 -1.50 3.61 -5.93
CA CYS A 220 -0.37 4.45 -5.52
C CYS A 220 0.55 3.73 -4.52
N ASN A 221 0.00 2.92 -3.62
CA ASN A 221 0.79 2.09 -2.70
C ASN A 221 1.77 1.21 -3.47
N MET A 222 1.29 0.51 -4.50
CA MET A 222 2.10 -0.45 -5.26
C MET A 222 2.92 0.18 -6.39
N SER A 223 3.02 1.51 -6.49
CA SER A 223 3.92 2.15 -7.45
C SER A 223 5.39 1.80 -7.19
N ILE A 224 5.75 1.54 -5.93
CA ILE A 224 7.12 1.18 -5.54
C ILE A 224 7.48 -0.23 -5.99
N GLU A 225 6.50 -1.14 -6.08
CA GLU A 225 6.67 -2.48 -6.66
C GLU A 225 6.83 -2.44 -8.20
N ALA A 226 6.47 -1.32 -8.83
CA ALA A 226 6.77 -1.00 -10.22
C ALA A 226 8.11 -0.24 -10.38
N GLY A 227 8.88 -0.06 -9.29
CA GLY A 227 10.17 0.61 -9.28
C GLY A 227 10.11 2.15 -9.25
N ALA A 228 8.91 2.74 -9.17
CA ALA A 228 8.74 4.18 -9.15
C ALA A 228 9.17 4.80 -7.83
N ARG A 229 9.66 6.05 -7.87
CA ARG A 229 9.96 6.82 -6.66
C ARG A 229 8.69 7.16 -5.88
N ALA A 230 7.63 7.49 -6.60
CA ALA A 230 6.29 7.77 -6.09
C ALA A 230 5.27 7.53 -7.21
N GLY A 231 3.99 7.38 -6.83
CA GLY A 231 2.87 7.34 -7.74
C GLY A 231 1.73 8.19 -7.20
N LEU A 232 1.10 9.00 -8.06
CA LEU A 232 0.02 9.90 -7.65
C LEU A 232 -1.15 9.93 -8.63
N VAL A 233 -2.27 10.49 -8.15
CA VAL A 233 -3.47 10.80 -8.95
C VAL A 233 -3.78 12.28 -8.76
N SER A 234 -4.08 13.00 -9.85
CA SER A 234 -4.55 14.39 -9.76
C SER A 234 -5.82 14.47 -8.89
N PRO A 235 -5.92 15.43 -7.96
CA PRO A 235 -7.04 15.52 -7.04
C PRO A 235 -8.32 15.97 -7.76
N ASP A 236 -9.46 15.41 -7.37
CA ASP A 236 -10.77 15.70 -7.95
C ASP A 236 -11.87 15.67 -6.88
N GLU A 237 -13.13 15.73 -7.31
CA GLU A 237 -14.30 15.71 -6.43
C GLU A 237 -14.31 14.52 -5.47
N THR A 238 -13.83 13.34 -5.91
CA THR A 238 -13.74 12.14 -5.06
C THR A 238 -12.71 12.36 -3.95
N THR A 239 -11.58 13.00 -4.27
CA THR A 239 -10.58 13.40 -3.27
C THR A 239 -11.14 14.40 -2.26
N PHE A 240 -11.84 15.44 -2.73
CA PHE A 240 -12.38 16.47 -1.85
C PHE A 240 -13.50 15.94 -0.96
N ALA A 241 -14.37 15.09 -1.49
CA ALA A 241 -15.43 14.44 -0.72
C ALA A 241 -14.86 13.56 0.39
N TYR A 242 -13.80 12.80 0.12
CA TYR A 242 -13.16 11.95 1.12
C TYR A 242 -12.52 12.74 2.27
N LEU A 243 -11.92 13.89 1.96
CA LEU A 243 -11.23 14.76 2.93
C LEU A 243 -12.17 15.61 3.77
N ARG A 244 -13.40 15.81 3.32
CA ARG A 244 -14.40 16.60 4.06
C ARG A 244 -14.58 16.03 5.47
N ASP A 245 -14.63 16.93 6.45
CA ASP A 245 -14.83 16.64 7.88
C ASP A 245 -13.74 15.81 8.59
N ARG A 246 -12.65 15.45 7.90
CA ARG A 246 -11.51 14.76 8.54
C ARG A 246 -10.85 15.65 9.60
N LYS A 247 -10.33 15.01 10.65
CA LYS A 247 -9.81 15.67 11.86
C LYS A 247 -8.82 16.79 11.59
N TYR A 248 -7.87 16.56 10.68
CA TYR A 248 -6.80 17.52 10.35
C TYR A 248 -7.05 18.31 9.06
N VAL A 249 -8.24 18.24 8.49
CA VAL A 249 -8.61 19.00 7.29
C VAL A 249 -9.30 20.31 7.72
N PRO A 250 -8.99 21.46 7.08
CA PRO A 250 -9.70 22.71 7.34
C PRO A 250 -11.21 22.56 7.18
N LYS A 251 -11.99 23.35 7.92
CA LYS A 251 -13.46 23.30 7.90
C LYS A 251 -14.06 24.63 7.42
N GLY A 252 -15.32 24.60 6.98
CA GLY A 252 -16.06 25.79 6.54
C GLY A 252 -15.38 26.50 5.37
N GLU A 253 -15.29 27.83 5.40
CA GLU A 253 -14.67 28.62 4.32
C GLU A 253 -13.20 28.24 4.05
N ALA A 254 -12.46 27.81 5.08
CA ALA A 254 -11.09 27.38 4.90
C ALA A 254 -11.00 26.07 4.10
N PHE A 255 -12.01 25.20 4.19
CA PHE A 255 -12.11 24.00 3.36
C PHE A 255 -12.33 24.37 1.90
N GLU A 256 -13.26 25.28 1.61
CA GLU A 256 -13.57 25.67 0.23
C GLU A 256 -12.36 26.35 -0.44
N LYS A 257 -11.62 27.19 0.29
CA LYS A 257 -10.33 27.74 -0.18
C LYS A 257 -9.28 26.65 -0.43
N ALA A 258 -9.22 25.64 0.43
CA ALA A 258 -8.32 24.50 0.23
C ALA A 258 -8.71 23.71 -1.03
N VAL A 259 -10.01 23.49 -1.27
CA VAL A 259 -10.52 22.83 -2.49
C VAL A 259 -10.19 23.62 -3.75
N GLU A 260 -10.32 24.95 -3.74
CA GLU A 260 -9.90 25.80 -4.86
C GLU A 260 -8.41 25.64 -5.18
N TYR A 261 -7.57 25.68 -4.13
CA TYR A 261 -6.14 25.42 -4.27
C TYR A 261 -5.86 24.01 -4.80
N TRP A 262 -6.46 22.98 -4.20
CA TRP A 262 -6.24 21.59 -4.60
C TRP A 262 -6.66 21.34 -6.05
N ARG A 263 -7.78 21.91 -6.48
CA ARG A 263 -8.25 21.82 -7.87
C ARG A 263 -7.25 22.43 -8.85
N SER A 264 -6.57 23.51 -8.47
CA SER A 264 -5.55 24.16 -9.31
C SER A 264 -4.28 23.30 -9.53
N LEU A 265 -4.07 22.29 -8.68
CA LEU A 265 -2.92 21.38 -8.76
C LEU A 265 -3.07 20.29 -9.81
N ALA A 266 -4.30 19.93 -10.20
CA ALA A 266 -4.55 18.90 -11.21
C ALA A 266 -3.74 19.18 -12.49
N THR A 267 -3.22 18.14 -13.14
CA THR A 267 -2.43 18.29 -14.37
C THR A 267 -3.17 19.10 -15.42
N ASP A 268 -2.48 20.09 -15.99
CA ASP A 268 -3.05 20.97 -17.02
C ASP A 268 -3.31 20.19 -18.31
N GLU A 269 -4.38 20.55 -19.02
CA GLU A 269 -4.63 20.04 -20.36
C GLU A 269 -3.44 20.35 -21.29
N GLY A 270 -2.95 19.32 -21.99
CA GLY A 270 -1.78 19.44 -22.87
C GLY A 270 -0.42 19.41 -22.16
N ALA A 271 -0.37 19.14 -20.85
CA ALA A 271 0.89 18.83 -20.17
C ALA A 271 1.58 17.61 -20.81
N LYS A 272 2.92 17.63 -20.85
CA LYS A 272 3.72 16.56 -21.44
C LYS A 272 4.41 15.76 -20.37
N TYR A 273 4.50 14.45 -20.59
CA TYR A 273 5.26 13.53 -19.76
C TYR A 273 6.51 13.07 -20.51
N ASP A 274 7.55 12.68 -19.78
CA ASP A 274 8.75 12.10 -20.36
C ASP A 274 8.47 10.73 -20.99
N LYS A 275 7.48 10.00 -20.46
CA LYS A 275 7.00 8.72 -20.99
C LYS A 275 5.50 8.57 -20.72
N THR A 276 4.78 7.97 -21.66
CA THR A 276 3.35 7.62 -21.52
C THR A 276 3.14 6.14 -21.84
N ILE A 277 2.32 5.48 -21.03
CA ILE A 277 1.84 4.11 -21.22
C ILE A 277 0.32 4.16 -21.22
N GLU A 278 -0.31 3.58 -22.23
CA GLU A 278 -1.77 3.48 -22.35
C GLU A 278 -2.23 2.04 -22.16
N ILE A 279 -3.32 1.86 -21.40
CA ILE A 279 -3.86 0.56 -21.04
C ILE A 279 -5.38 0.60 -21.15
N ASP A 280 -5.95 -0.34 -21.89
CA ASP A 280 -7.38 -0.59 -21.89
C ASP A 280 -7.76 -1.47 -20.69
N ALA A 281 -8.59 -0.90 -19.81
CA ALA A 281 -9.11 -1.54 -18.60
C ALA A 281 -9.88 -2.83 -18.88
N ALA A 282 -10.51 -2.96 -20.07
CA ALA A 282 -11.25 -4.16 -20.45
C ALA A 282 -10.33 -5.37 -20.68
N THR A 283 -9.03 -5.15 -20.88
CA THR A 283 -8.04 -6.22 -21.06
C THR A 283 -7.50 -6.78 -19.74
N ILE A 284 -7.89 -6.19 -18.61
CA ILE A 284 -7.42 -6.59 -17.27
C ILE A 284 -8.38 -7.65 -16.73
N ALA A 285 -7.81 -8.73 -16.21
CA ALA A 285 -8.52 -9.81 -15.52
C ALA A 285 -8.13 -9.83 -14.03
N PRO A 286 -8.86 -10.57 -13.16
CA PRO A 286 -8.39 -10.82 -11.81
C PRO A 286 -6.99 -11.46 -11.84
N MET A 287 -6.05 -10.95 -11.04
CA MET A 287 -4.63 -11.31 -11.09
C MET A 287 -4.21 -12.11 -9.86
N VAL A 288 -3.28 -13.05 -10.08
CA VAL A 288 -2.62 -13.81 -9.00
C VAL A 288 -1.13 -13.87 -9.28
N THR A 289 -0.28 -13.53 -8.30
CA THR A 289 1.16 -13.79 -8.44
C THR A 289 1.44 -15.28 -8.28
N TRP A 290 2.21 -15.88 -9.17
CA TRP A 290 2.64 -17.28 -9.07
C TRP A 290 4.11 -17.41 -8.62
N GLY A 291 4.92 -16.35 -8.73
CA GLY A 291 6.34 -16.34 -8.36
C GLY A 291 6.64 -15.55 -7.09
N THR A 292 7.87 -15.02 -7.00
CA THR A 292 8.41 -14.33 -5.81
C THR A 292 8.52 -12.82 -5.96
N THR A 293 7.93 -12.26 -7.03
CA THR A 293 7.80 -10.81 -7.23
C THR A 293 6.40 -10.48 -7.75
N PRO A 294 5.93 -9.22 -7.62
CA PRO A 294 4.63 -8.79 -8.16
C PRO A 294 4.53 -8.93 -9.69
N GLY A 295 5.65 -8.81 -10.41
CA GLY A 295 5.70 -8.99 -11.87
C GLY A 295 5.53 -10.44 -12.32
N MET A 296 5.85 -11.41 -11.44
CA MET A 296 5.59 -12.83 -11.67
C MET A 296 4.13 -13.17 -11.33
N SER A 297 3.22 -12.60 -12.09
CA SER A 297 1.78 -12.80 -11.99
C SER A 297 1.17 -13.30 -13.30
N ALA A 298 -0.08 -13.73 -13.21
CA ALA A 298 -0.88 -14.17 -14.34
C ALA A 298 -2.36 -13.83 -14.07
N PRO A 299 -3.18 -13.68 -15.14
CA PRO A 299 -4.62 -13.75 -15.03
C PRO A 299 -5.07 -15.03 -14.32
N VAL A 300 -6.16 -14.97 -13.56
CA VAL A 300 -6.69 -16.13 -12.82
C VAL A 300 -7.07 -17.31 -13.72
N ASP A 301 -7.46 -17.05 -14.97
CA ASP A 301 -7.75 -18.05 -16.00
C ASP A 301 -6.52 -18.50 -16.79
N GLY A 302 -5.33 -18.02 -16.42
CA GLY A 302 -4.05 -18.42 -16.98
C GLY A 302 -3.44 -19.64 -16.28
N ALA A 303 -2.15 -19.85 -16.56
CA ALA A 303 -1.34 -20.93 -15.99
C ALA A 303 0.05 -20.43 -15.58
N VAL A 304 0.70 -21.18 -14.69
CA VAL A 304 2.09 -21.00 -14.31
C VAL A 304 2.96 -21.13 -15.58
N PRO A 305 3.84 -20.16 -15.89
CA PRO A 305 4.54 -20.16 -17.17
C PRO A 305 5.66 -21.21 -17.22
N HIS A 306 6.02 -21.58 -18.45
CA HIS A 306 7.19 -22.41 -18.72
C HIS A 306 8.43 -21.52 -18.80
N PRO A 307 9.55 -21.85 -18.11
CA PRO A 307 10.78 -21.06 -18.22
C PRO A 307 11.23 -20.83 -19.67
N GLU A 308 11.01 -21.80 -20.56
CA GLU A 308 11.38 -21.72 -21.98
C GLU A 308 10.66 -20.60 -22.75
N GLN A 309 9.57 -20.05 -22.22
CA GLN A 309 8.81 -18.94 -22.81
C GLN A 309 9.54 -17.59 -22.68
N PHE A 310 10.53 -17.49 -21.79
CA PHE A 310 11.26 -16.25 -21.54
C PHE A 310 12.46 -16.10 -22.50
N ALA A 311 12.72 -14.87 -22.94
CA ALA A 311 13.67 -14.60 -24.01
C ALA A 311 15.13 -14.75 -23.54
N THR A 312 15.44 -14.26 -22.33
CA THR A 312 16.82 -14.21 -21.84
C THR A 312 17.12 -15.33 -20.84
N GLU A 313 18.35 -15.82 -20.84
CA GLU A 313 18.80 -16.85 -19.89
C GLU A 313 18.67 -16.41 -18.42
N THR A 314 18.87 -15.12 -18.15
CA THR A 314 18.67 -14.54 -16.81
C THR A 314 17.23 -14.65 -16.35
N GLU A 315 16.26 -14.31 -17.20
CA GLU A 315 14.83 -14.45 -16.89
C GLU A 315 14.47 -15.93 -16.70
N ARG A 316 14.94 -16.82 -17.56
CA ARG A 316 14.69 -18.27 -17.43
C ARG A 316 15.15 -18.81 -16.08
N LYS A 317 16.36 -18.43 -15.65
CA LYS A 317 16.91 -18.81 -14.34
C LYS A 317 16.10 -18.21 -13.19
N ALA A 318 15.72 -16.93 -13.28
CA ALA A 318 14.90 -16.28 -12.25
C ALA A 318 13.54 -16.98 -12.10
N VAL A 319 12.90 -17.35 -13.21
CA VAL A 319 11.64 -18.11 -13.22
C VAL A 319 11.83 -19.50 -12.63
N GLN A 320 12.88 -20.23 -13.01
CA GLN A 320 13.18 -21.56 -12.44
C GLN A 320 13.36 -21.51 -10.91
N LEU A 321 14.11 -20.53 -10.41
CA LEU A 321 14.31 -20.33 -8.96
C LEU A 321 12.99 -19.98 -8.26
N ALA A 322 12.19 -19.08 -8.84
CA ALA A 322 10.89 -18.73 -8.28
C ALA A 322 9.95 -19.94 -8.24
N LEU A 323 9.90 -20.75 -9.29
CA LEU A 323 9.10 -21.97 -9.33
C LEU A 323 9.55 -23.01 -8.30
N GLN A 324 10.87 -23.18 -8.13
CA GLN A 324 11.43 -24.05 -7.10
C GLN A 324 11.04 -23.59 -5.70
N TYR A 325 11.18 -22.29 -5.41
CA TYR A 325 10.80 -21.69 -4.13
C TYR A 325 9.30 -21.88 -3.86
N MET A 326 8.47 -21.53 -4.85
CA MET A 326 7.02 -21.61 -4.78
C MET A 326 6.51 -23.05 -4.88
N GLY A 327 7.36 -24.04 -5.17
CA GLY A 327 6.96 -25.44 -5.33
C GLY A 327 5.90 -25.65 -6.41
N LEU A 328 5.93 -24.84 -7.47
CA LEU A 328 4.95 -24.89 -8.57
C LEU A 328 5.54 -25.58 -9.80
N THR A 329 4.69 -26.38 -10.47
CA THR A 329 5.04 -27.00 -11.75
C THR A 329 4.57 -26.11 -12.91
N PRO A 330 5.40 -25.86 -13.95
CA PRO A 330 4.97 -25.19 -15.17
C PRO A 330 3.70 -25.79 -15.78
N GLY A 331 2.84 -24.96 -16.34
CA GLY A 331 1.57 -25.36 -16.94
C GLY A 331 0.44 -25.62 -15.95
N THR A 332 0.70 -25.57 -14.63
CA THR A 332 -0.35 -25.67 -13.61
C THR A 332 -1.33 -24.50 -13.79
N PRO A 333 -2.64 -24.75 -13.99
CA PRO A 333 -3.64 -23.67 -14.01
C PRO A 333 -3.60 -22.89 -12.70
N ILE A 334 -3.72 -21.57 -12.75
CA ILE A 334 -3.67 -20.73 -11.53
C ILE A 334 -4.75 -21.17 -10.53
N THR A 335 -5.94 -21.54 -11.02
CA THR A 335 -7.05 -22.05 -10.20
C THR A 335 -6.79 -23.40 -9.53
N ASN A 336 -5.71 -24.11 -9.88
CA ASN A 336 -5.34 -25.39 -9.27
C ASN A 336 -4.34 -25.24 -8.12
N ILE A 337 -3.84 -24.02 -7.87
CA ILE A 337 -2.93 -23.77 -6.75
C ILE A 337 -3.75 -23.74 -5.46
N ALA A 338 -3.53 -24.74 -4.60
CA ALA A 338 -4.13 -24.82 -3.28
C ALA A 338 -3.45 -23.85 -2.30
N VAL A 339 -4.22 -23.35 -1.34
CA VAL A 339 -3.72 -22.46 -0.28
C VAL A 339 -3.98 -23.08 1.09
N GLN A 340 -3.10 -22.81 2.04
CA GLN A 340 -3.25 -23.22 3.44
C GLN A 340 -3.46 -22.01 4.34
N HIS A 341 -3.01 -20.83 3.91
CA HIS A 341 -3.17 -19.57 4.62
C HIS A 341 -3.86 -18.52 3.74
N VAL A 342 -4.65 -17.66 4.37
CA VAL A 342 -5.22 -16.47 3.74
C VAL A 342 -5.05 -15.28 4.67
N PHE A 343 -4.56 -14.17 4.10
CA PHE A 343 -4.38 -12.91 4.80
C PHE A 343 -5.11 -11.78 4.07
N ILE A 344 -6.11 -11.21 4.74
CA ILE A 344 -6.79 -9.98 4.31
C ILE A 344 -6.40 -8.87 5.28
N GLY A 345 -5.52 -7.96 4.84
CA GLY A 345 -4.98 -6.87 5.65
C GLY A 345 -3.83 -6.14 4.93
N SER A 346 -3.04 -5.38 5.70
CA SER A 346 -1.92 -4.50 5.27
C SER A 346 -2.29 -3.09 4.81
N CYS A 347 -1.30 -2.20 4.65
CA CYS A 347 -1.49 -0.83 4.12
C CYS A 347 -2.11 -0.78 2.72
N THR A 348 -2.00 -1.86 1.94
CA THR A 348 -2.51 -1.93 0.56
C THR A 348 -4.02 -2.11 0.53
N ASN A 349 -4.54 -3.08 1.29
CA ASN A 349 -5.94 -3.51 1.26
C ASN A 349 -6.41 -3.97 2.65
N SER A 350 -6.84 -3.02 3.48
CA SER A 350 -7.37 -3.26 4.83
C SER A 350 -8.36 -2.18 5.27
N ARG A 351 -8.82 -1.38 4.32
CA ARG A 351 -9.76 -0.27 4.55
C ARG A 351 -11.19 -0.82 4.50
N ILE A 352 -12.15 0.01 4.87
CA ILE A 352 -13.53 -0.47 5.02
C ILE A 352 -14.12 -1.00 3.70
N SER A 353 -13.80 -0.41 2.54
CA SER A 353 -14.29 -0.95 1.26
C SER A 353 -13.67 -2.30 0.90
N ASP A 354 -12.40 -2.53 1.26
CA ASP A 354 -11.73 -3.82 1.09
C ASP A 354 -12.43 -4.92 1.92
N LEU A 355 -12.74 -4.60 3.18
CA LEU A 355 -13.41 -5.52 4.09
C LEU A 355 -14.84 -5.82 3.66
N ARG A 356 -15.59 -4.80 3.20
CA ARG A 356 -16.92 -5.01 2.61
C ARG A 356 -16.84 -5.91 1.38
N ALA A 357 -15.91 -5.64 0.46
CA ALA A 357 -15.74 -6.42 -0.76
C ALA A 357 -15.41 -7.88 -0.47
N ALA A 358 -14.58 -8.15 0.54
CA ALA A 358 -14.30 -9.51 1.00
C ALA A 358 -15.52 -10.15 1.70
N ALA A 359 -16.23 -9.41 2.55
CA ALA A 359 -17.40 -9.90 3.27
C ALA A 359 -18.53 -10.35 2.34
N GLU A 360 -18.74 -9.68 1.20
CA GLU A 360 -19.72 -10.09 0.19
C GLU A 360 -19.44 -11.51 -0.36
N ILE A 361 -18.17 -11.91 -0.48
CA ILE A 361 -17.78 -13.25 -0.90
C ILE A 361 -17.98 -14.27 0.24
N VAL A 362 -17.71 -13.84 1.48
CA VAL A 362 -17.69 -14.70 2.67
C VAL A 362 -19.10 -14.97 3.22
N LYS A 363 -20.06 -14.07 2.96
CA LYS A 363 -21.40 -14.13 3.56
C LYS A 363 -22.11 -15.46 3.27
N GLY A 364 -22.44 -16.18 4.35
CA GLY A 364 -23.12 -17.48 4.29
C GLY A 364 -22.21 -18.66 3.92
N GLN A 365 -20.92 -18.43 3.77
CA GLN A 365 -19.92 -19.45 3.43
C GLN A 365 -19.10 -19.88 4.67
N LYS A 366 -18.23 -20.88 4.51
CA LYS A 366 -17.29 -21.35 5.53
C LYS A 366 -15.89 -21.46 4.94
N VAL A 367 -14.88 -21.11 5.74
CA VAL A 367 -13.47 -21.34 5.40
C VAL A 367 -13.25 -22.84 5.15
N ALA A 368 -12.53 -23.17 4.08
CA ALA A 368 -12.27 -24.54 3.67
C ALA A 368 -11.50 -25.33 4.75
N PRO A 369 -11.74 -26.65 4.88
CA PRO A 369 -10.95 -27.49 5.78
C PRO A 369 -9.46 -27.39 5.50
N GLY A 370 -8.65 -27.19 6.54
CA GLY A 370 -7.20 -27.07 6.43
C GLY A 370 -6.71 -25.68 6.00
N VAL A 371 -7.60 -24.71 5.80
CA VAL A 371 -7.22 -23.31 5.57
C VAL A 371 -7.32 -22.52 6.85
N ARG A 372 -6.28 -21.73 7.15
CA ARG A 372 -6.27 -20.71 8.20
C ARG A 372 -6.40 -19.33 7.57
N ALA A 373 -7.48 -18.63 7.88
CA ALA A 373 -7.78 -17.34 7.27
C ALA A 373 -7.84 -16.21 8.31
N LEU A 374 -7.11 -15.12 8.08
CA LEU A 374 -7.01 -13.97 8.98
C LEU A 374 -7.51 -12.71 8.30
N VAL A 375 -8.25 -11.89 9.06
CA VAL A 375 -8.64 -10.54 8.67
C VAL A 375 -8.11 -9.53 9.69
N VAL A 376 -7.31 -8.59 9.20
CA VAL A 376 -6.63 -7.56 10.00
C VAL A 376 -7.02 -6.18 9.44
N PRO A 377 -7.90 -5.43 10.14
CA PRO A 377 -8.23 -4.06 9.78
C PRO A 377 -7.00 -3.14 9.78
N GLY A 378 -7.00 -2.12 8.93
CA GLY A 378 -5.85 -1.22 8.77
C GLY A 378 -5.69 -0.18 9.89
N SER A 379 -6.76 0.08 10.64
CA SER A 379 -6.79 0.98 11.79
C SER A 379 -7.82 0.50 12.81
N GLN A 380 -7.74 1.02 14.03
CA GLN A 380 -8.78 0.80 15.05
C GLN A 380 -10.11 1.43 14.64
N GLN A 381 -10.12 2.53 13.89
CA GLN A 381 -11.36 3.11 13.37
C GLN A 381 -12.01 2.22 12.32
N VAL A 382 -11.23 1.66 11.38
CA VAL A 382 -11.75 0.69 10.40
C VAL A 382 -12.27 -0.56 11.12
N LYS A 383 -11.55 -1.05 12.14
CA LYS A 383 -12.00 -2.18 12.97
C LYS A 383 -13.36 -1.88 13.61
N GLN A 384 -13.48 -0.75 14.30
CA GLN A 384 -14.71 -0.33 14.95
C GLN A 384 -15.85 -0.21 13.94
N GLN A 385 -15.61 0.47 12.81
CA GLN A 385 -16.61 0.63 11.76
C GLN A 385 -17.07 -0.73 11.19
N ALA A 386 -16.14 -1.65 10.94
CA ALA A 386 -16.45 -2.99 10.44
C ALA A 386 -17.25 -3.83 11.46
N GLU A 387 -17.02 -3.63 12.76
CA GLU A 387 -17.78 -4.26 13.83
C GLU A 387 -19.20 -3.68 13.92
N GLU A 388 -19.35 -2.36 13.83
CA GLU A 388 -20.64 -1.64 13.80
C GLU A 388 -21.49 -2.03 12.58
N GLU A 389 -20.86 -2.24 11.43
CA GLU A 389 -21.53 -2.70 10.20
C GLU A 389 -21.83 -4.22 10.17
N GLY A 390 -21.40 -4.97 11.19
CA GLY A 390 -21.59 -6.41 11.27
C GLY A 390 -20.67 -7.23 10.36
N LEU A 391 -19.69 -6.61 9.69
CA LEU A 391 -18.73 -7.30 8.81
C LEU A 391 -17.86 -8.27 9.61
N ALA A 392 -17.41 -7.86 10.80
CA ALA A 392 -16.64 -8.72 11.70
C ALA A 392 -17.38 -10.04 11.99
N ARG A 393 -18.71 -9.96 12.18
CA ARG A 393 -19.53 -11.15 12.45
C ARG A 393 -19.59 -12.09 11.25
N ILE A 394 -19.69 -11.55 10.03
CA ILE A 394 -19.66 -12.35 8.79
C ILE A 394 -18.35 -13.16 8.71
N PHE A 395 -17.21 -12.52 8.96
CA PHE A 395 -15.91 -13.19 8.95
C PHE A 395 -15.79 -14.25 10.04
N ILE A 396 -16.15 -13.91 11.28
CA ILE A 396 -16.11 -14.85 12.41
C ILE A 396 -17.02 -16.06 12.16
N ASP A 397 -18.25 -15.82 11.70
CA ASP A 397 -19.20 -16.89 11.41
C ASP A 397 -18.70 -17.80 10.30
N ALA A 398 -17.97 -17.28 9.32
CA ALA A 398 -17.34 -18.11 8.29
C ALA A 398 -16.11 -18.89 8.78
N GLY A 399 -15.54 -18.54 9.94
CA GLY A 399 -14.36 -19.18 10.51
C GLY A 399 -13.05 -18.43 10.28
N PHE A 400 -13.10 -17.17 9.87
CA PHE A 400 -11.91 -16.31 9.84
C PHE A 400 -11.54 -15.87 11.26
N GLU A 401 -10.24 -15.71 11.48
CA GLU A 401 -9.72 -15.04 12.66
C GLU A 401 -9.85 -13.52 12.48
N TRP A 402 -10.74 -12.90 13.24
CA TRP A 402 -10.87 -11.44 13.31
C TRP A 402 -9.86 -10.86 14.30
N ARG A 403 -8.99 -9.98 13.84
CA ARG A 403 -7.81 -9.53 14.61
C ARG A 403 -7.84 -8.03 14.97
N ASP A 404 -6.87 -7.60 15.78
CA ASP A 404 -6.57 -6.19 16.03
C ASP A 404 -5.73 -5.57 14.90
N SER A 405 -5.80 -4.25 14.75
CA SER A 405 -5.08 -3.52 13.68
C SER A 405 -3.56 -3.52 13.87
N GLY A 406 -2.85 -3.82 12.77
CA GLY A 406 -1.39 -3.75 12.65
C GLY A 406 -0.92 -4.23 11.27
N CYS A 407 0.37 -4.05 10.96
CA CYS A 407 0.94 -4.49 9.67
C CYS A 407 0.84 -6.02 9.48
N SER A 408 0.89 -6.80 10.57
CA SER A 408 0.71 -8.27 10.55
C SER A 408 1.65 -8.97 9.56
N MET A 409 1.15 -9.98 8.86
CA MET A 409 1.89 -10.77 7.87
C MET A 409 2.39 -9.94 6.68
N CYS A 410 2.07 -8.65 6.53
CA CYS A 410 2.63 -7.81 5.46
C CYS A 410 4.18 -7.76 5.50
N LEU A 411 4.73 -7.73 6.71
CA LEU A 411 6.17 -7.71 6.96
C LEU A 411 6.63 -8.90 7.82
N GLY A 412 5.73 -9.55 8.56
CA GLY A 412 6.08 -10.70 9.40
C GLY A 412 7.01 -10.35 10.56
N MET A 413 7.02 -9.09 11.01
CA MET A 413 7.78 -8.63 12.19
C MET A 413 7.04 -8.87 13.50
N ASN A 414 5.75 -9.14 13.45
CA ASN A 414 4.95 -9.53 14.59
C ASN A 414 4.76 -11.06 14.60
N PRO A 415 4.04 -11.64 15.60
CA PRO A 415 3.85 -13.08 15.69
C PRO A 415 3.10 -13.74 14.51
N ASP A 416 2.46 -12.95 13.63
CA ASP A 416 1.74 -13.49 12.49
C ASP A 416 2.73 -13.85 11.38
N THR A 417 2.94 -15.15 11.14
CA THR A 417 3.80 -15.67 10.09
C THR A 417 3.17 -16.87 9.39
N VAL A 418 3.56 -17.10 8.14
CA VAL A 418 3.17 -18.26 7.34
C VAL A 418 4.26 -19.33 7.47
N PRO A 419 3.89 -20.60 7.76
CA PRO A 419 4.85 -21.69 7.86
C PRO A 419 5.61 -21.98 6.56
N ALA A 420 6.80 -22.59 6.69
CA ALA A 420 7.63 -22.94 5.55
C ALA A 420 6.93 -23.97 4.64
N GLY A 421 6.94 -23.71 3.32
CA GLY A 421 6.36 -24.58 2.30
C GLY A 421 4.85 -24.40 2.10
N GLU A 422 4.17 -23.64 2.96
CA GLU A 422 2.75 -23.37 2.84
C GLU A 422 2.45 -22.19 1.92
N HIS A 423 1.33 -22.30 1.20
CA HIS A 423 0.85 -21.28 0.28
C HIS A 423 -0.11 -20.32 0.98
N CYS A 424 0.14 -19.02 0.84
CA CYS A 424 -0.68 -17.94 1.38
C CYS A 424 -1.29 -17.09 0.27
N ALA A 425 -2.62 -16.94 0.26
CA ALA A 425 -3.28 -15.88 -0.50
C ALA A 425 -3.29 -14.59 0.32
N SER A 426 -2.54 -13.57 -0.11
CA SER A 426 -2.30 -12.35 0.65
C SER A 426 -2.77 -11.12 -0.09
N THR A 427 -3.46 -10.21 0.61
CA THR A 427 -3.80 -8.89 0.08
C THR A 427 -2.67 -7.86 0.27
N SER A 428 -1.50 -8.28 0.77
CA SER A 428 -0.30 -7.44 0.82
C SER A 428 0.23 -7.05 -0.57
N ASN A 429 1.30 -6.26 -0.60
CA ASN A 429 1.96 -5.74 -1.78
C ASN A 429 3.29 -6.44 -2.12
N ARG A 430 3.87 -7.24 -1.22
CA ARG A 430 5.15 -7.92 -1.41
C ARG A 430 5.08 -9.40 -1.11
N ASN A 431 5.64 -10.21 -2.02
CA ASN A 431 5.79 -11.66 -1.93
C ASN A 431 7.24 -12.12 -2.13
N PHE A 432 8.22 -11.27 -1.83
CA PHE A 432 9.62 -11.66 -1.83
C PHE A 432 9.87 -12.84 -0.88
N GLU A 433 10.88 -13.64 -1.19
CA GLU A 433 11.23 -14.81 -0.39
C GLU A 433 11.47 -14.42 1.08
N GLY A 434 10.80 -15.11 2.00
CA GLY A 434 10.93 -14.86 3.44
C GLY A 434 10.05 -13.73 3.98
N ARG A 435 9.31 -13.00 3.13
CA ARG A 435 8.58 -11.78 3.53
C ARG A 435 7.50 -12.01 4.58
N GLN A 436 6.69 -13.06 4.45
CA GLN A 436 5.63 -13.40 5.42
C GLN A 436 6.07 -14.51 6.39
N GLY A 437 7.34 -14.89 6.37
CA GLY A 437 7.86 -16.06 7.08
C GLY A 437 8.90 -16.80 6.23
N LYS A 438 9.88 -17.41 6.89
CA LYS A 438 10.96 -18.14 6.23
C LYS A 438 10.38 -19.34 5.45
N GLY A 439 10.52 -19.32 4.12
CA GLY A 439 10.01 -20.37 3.23
C GLY A 439 8.51 -20.30 2.94
N ALA A 440 7.82 -19.23 3.34
CA ALA A 440 6.42 -19.00 3.02
C ALA A 440 6.22 -18.72 1.53
N ARG A 441 5.21 -19.34 0.90
CA ARG A 441 4.92 -19.19 -0.52
C ARG A 441 3.75 -18.24 -0.71
N THR A 442 4.05 -16.96 -0.91
CA THR A 442 3.04 -15.90 -0.89
C THR A 442 2.53 -15.57 -2.28
N HIS A 443 1.22 -15.48 -2.42
CA HIS A 443 0.51 -15.06 -3.62
C HIS A 443 -0.24 -13.75 -3.36
N LEU A 444 0.12 -12.68 -4.08
CA LEU A 444 -0.56 -11.40 -3.99
C LEU A 444 -1.83 -11.43 -4.82
N VAL A 445 -2.94 -11.06 -4.18
CA VAL A 445 -4.27 -11.08 -4.76
C VAL A 445 -5.12 -9.91 -4.24
N SER A 446 -6.28 -9.67 -4.85
CA SER A 446 -7.29 -8.74 -4.35
C SER A 446 -8.04 -9.29 -3.14
N PRO A 447 -8.72 -8.44 -2.33
CA PRO A 447 -9.53 -8.90 -1.19
C PRO A 447 -10.60 -9.92 -1.57
N LYS A 448 -11.28 -9.73 -2.71
CA LYS A 448 -12.28 -10.67 -3.21
C LYS A 448 -11.69 -12.03 -3.53
N MET A 449 -10.52 -12.05 -4.18
CA MET A 449 -9.80 -13.28 -4.52
C MET A 449 -9.26 -13.98 -3.28
N ALA A 450 -8.72 -13.25 -2.31
CA ALA A 450 -8.28 -13.81 -1.03
C ALA A 450 -9.45 -14.45 -0.28
N ALA A 451 -10.58 -13.75 -0.17
CA ALA A 451 -11.79 -14.26 0.43
C ALA A 451 -12.27 -15.54 -0.28
N ALA A 452 -12.33 -15.54 -1.60
CA ALA A 452 -12.72 -16.72 -2.37
C ALA A 452 -11.72 -17.88 -2.14
N ALA A 453 -10.42 -17.63 -2.14
CA ALA A 453 -9.41 -18.64 -1.86
C ALA A 453 -9.56 -19.26 -0.45
N ALA A 454 -10.01 -18.49 0.54
CA ALA A 454 -10.30 -19.00 1.88
C ALA A 454 -11.47 -19.99 1.88
N ILE A 455 -12.52 -19.72 1.11
CA ILE A 455 -13.72 -20.56 1.04
C ILE A 455 -13.47 -21.85 0.24
N TYR A 456 -12.68 -21.76 -0.84
CA TYR A 456 -12.47 -22.89 -1.75
C TYR A 456 -11.17 -23.68 -1.51
N GLY A 457 -10.26 -23.17 -0.67
CA GLY A 457 -8.95 -23.80 -0.39
C GLY A 457 -7.94 -23.77 -1.55
N ARG A 458 -8.25 -23.00 -2.59
CA ARG A 458 -7.45 -22.79 -3.80
C ARG A 458 -7.88 -21.51 -4.49
N PHE A 459 -7.10 -20.99 -5.44
CA PHE A 459 -7.59 -19.88 -6.27
C PHE A 459 -8.77 -20.31 -7.14
N VAL A 460 -9.71 -19.40 -7.34
CA VAL A 460 -10.91 -19.60 -8.16
C VAL A 460 -11.16 -18.33 -8.95
N ASP A 461 -11.83 -18.46 -10.10
CA ASP A 461 -12.21 -17.29 -10.88
C ASP A 461 -13.39 -16.59 -10.19
N VAL A 462 -13.13 -15.46 -9.52
CA VAL A 462 -14.15 -14.68 -8.78
C VAL A 462 -15.33 -14.24 -9.65
N ARG A 463 -15.20 -14.28 -10.99
CA ARG A 463 -16.28 -14.03 -11.96
C ARG A 463 -17.27 -15.19 -12.08
N LYS A 464 -16.98 -16.35 -11.50
CA LYS A 464 -17.71 -17.62 -11.72
C LYS A 464 -18.25 -18.26 -10.43
N LEU A 465 -18.22 -17.55 -9.29
CA LEU A 465 -18.51 -18.13 -7.97
C LEU A 465 -19.92 -18.75 -7.84
N GLU A 466 -20.95 -18.16 -8.45
CA GLU A 466 -22.30 -18.73 -8.43
C GLU A 466 -22.38 -20.11 -9.13
N LYS A 467 -21.48 -20.38 -10.07
CA LYS A 467 -21.42 -21.66 -10.80
C LYS A 467 -20.60 -22.71 -10.05
N GLU A 468 -19.72 -22.30 -9.14
CA GLU A 468 -18.83 -23.19 -8.38
C GLU A 468 -19.44 -23.66 -7.05
N ALA A 469 -20.43 -22.95 -6.50
CA ALA A 469 -21.11 -23.29 -5.25
C ALA A 469 -22.07 -24.51 -5.32
N VAL A 470 -22.12 -25.23 -6.44
CA VAL A 470 -23.01 -26.41 -6.69
C VAL A 470 -22.24 -27.73 -6.57
N ARG A 471 -21.14 -27.78 -5.83
CA ARG A 471 -20.40 -29.01 -5.50
C ARG A 471 -20.11 -29.06 -4.01
#